data_AF-A0AAV8U634-F1
#
_entry.id   AF-A0AAV8U634-F1
#
_cell.length_a   1.000
_cell.length_b   1.000
_cell.length_c   1.000
_cell.angle_alpha   90.00
_cell.angle_beta   90.00
_cell.angle_gamma   90.00
#
_symmetry.space_group_name_H-M   'P 1'
#
loop_
_entity.id
_entity.type
_entity.pdbx_description
1 polymer ?
#
loop_
_entity_poly.entity_id
_entity_poly.type
_entity_poly.pdbx_seq_one_letter_code
_entity_poly.pdbx_strand_id
1 'polypeptide(L)'
;MDQISASCLQRLSLNKLTGIHRELRTSFNEILRHTLLLSVLPNCLKLLLPLRLEDYARNVVEAKAKEEAGRVLMRMKDRFSMLFSHDSNSMPRAWTGKEDIRAITKTARSASLKLLSVMVAIRLEDEGVNFMKILSSALLHNNNNKSVATHDPLASSTWE
;
A
#
# COMPACT_ATOMS: atom_id res chain seq x y z
N MET A 1 0.37 -57.50 56.15
CA MET A 1 1.72 -57.30 55.57
C MET A 1 1.76 -55.96 54.80
N ASP A 2 1.17 -54.88 55.33
CA ASP A 2 0.67 -53.79 54.46
C ASP A 2 1.19 -52.38 54.78
N GLN A 3 2.17 -52.23 55.68
CA GLN A 3 2.72 -50.89 55.99
C GLN A 3 3.85 -50.45 55.05
N ILE A 4 4.54 -51.37 54.37
CA ILE A 4 5.66 -51.03 53.48
C ILE A 4 5.15 -50.47 52.14
N SER A 5 4.01 -50.97 51.64
CA SER A 5 3.39 -50.51 50.38
C SER A 5 2.94 -49.06 50.44
N ALA A 6 2.27 -48.65 51.54
CA ALA A 6 1.80 -47.28 51.71
C ALA A 6 2.96 -46.27 51.81
N SER A 7 4.04 -46.61 52.52
CA SER A 7 5.25 -45.76 52.62
C SER A 7 5.95 -45.56 51.27
N CYS A 8 5.99 -46.62 50.44
CA CYS A 8 6.62 -46.57 49.12
C CYS A 8 5.81 -45.72 48.12
N LEU A 9 4.49 -45.90 48.09
CA LEU A 9 3.58 -45.09 47.26
C LEU A 9 3.60 -43.61 47.67
N GLN A 10 3.67 -43.32 48.97
CA GLN A 10 3.73 -41.95 49.48
C GLN A 10 5.07 -41.27 49.13
N ARG A 11 6.20 -42.00 49.16
CA ARG A 11 7.51 -41.51 48.67
C ARG A 11 7.53 -41.28 47.16
N LEU A 12 6.94 -42.18 46.37
CA LEU A 12 6.80 -42.02 44.91
C LEU A 12 5.98 -40.77 44.56
N SER A 13 4.89 -40.50 45.29
CA SER A 13 4.07 -39.31 45.12
C SER A 13 4.81 -38.02 45.50
N LEU A 14 5.59 -38.03 46.58
CA LEU A 14 6.38 -36.87 47.02
C LEU A 14 7.53 -36.53 46.04
N ASN A 15 8.21 -37.56 45.53
CA ASN A 15 9.28 -37.39 44.53
C ASN A 15 8.72 -36.83 43.21
N LYS A 16 7.51 -37.23 42.82
CA LYS A 16 6.84 -36.68 41.63
C LYS A 16 6.46 -35.22 41.82
N LEU A 17 5.95 -34.85 42.99
CA LEU A 17 5.61 -33.46 43.32
C LEU A 17 6.83 -32.53 43.38
N THR A 18 7.94 -33.02 43.95
CA THR A 18 9.21 -32.26 44.00
C THR A 18 9.87 -32.10 42.63
N GLY A 19 9.70 -33.07 41.73
CA GLY A 19 10.09 -32.97 40.32
C GLY A 19 9.33 -31.87 39.60
N ILE A 20 7.99 -31.88 39.71
CA ILE A 20 7.13 -30.86 39.10
C ILE A 20 7.47 -29.46 39.63
N HIS A 21 7.69 -29.31 40.93
CA HIS A 21 8.07 -28.02 41.51
C HIS A 21 9.44 -27.53 41.00
N ARG A 22 10.38 -28.45 40.74
CA ARG A 22 11.68 -28.11 40.14
C ARG A 22 11.54 -27.65 38.70
N GLU A 23 10.74 -28.37 37.89
CA GLU A 23 10.43 -28.00 36.51
C GLU A 23 9.71 -26.65 36.42
N LEU A 24 8.69 -26.45 37.26
CA LEU A 24 7.96 -25.19 37.32
C LEU A 24 8.89 -24.05 37.72
N ARG A 25 9.82 -24.29 38.67
CA ARG A 25 10.85 -23.32 39.06
C ARG A 25 11.83 -23.04 37.93
N THR A 26 12.25 -24.03 37.15
CA THR A 26 13.14 -23.81 36.00
C THR A 26 12.46 -23.03 34.89
N SER A 27 11.23 -23.40 34.53
CA SER A 27 10.44 -22.70 33.52
C SER A 27 10.10 -21.28 33.95
N PHE A 28 9.74 -21.07 35.23
CA PHE A 28 9.49 -19.74 35.76
C PHE A 28 10.75 -18.86 35.75
N ASN A 29 11.92 -19.43 36.09
CA ASN A 29 13.19 -18.71 36.01
C ASN A 29 13.61 -18.41 34.56
N GLU A 30 13.29 -19.30 33.62
CA GLU A 30 13.55 -19.08 32.19
C GLU A 30 12.65 -17.97 31.64
N ILE A 31 11.35 -17.99 31.96
CA ILE A 31 10.41 -16.92 31.64
C ILE A 31 10.86 -15.60 32.29
N LEU A 32 11.27 -15.62 33.56
CA LEU A 32 11.82 -14.44 34.23
C LEU A 32 13.08 -13.94 33.53
N ARG A 33 14.00 -14.82 33.13
CA ARG A 33 15.20 -14.44 32.38
C ARG A 33 14.86 -13.80 31.05
N HIS A 34 13.90 -14.34 30.29
CA HIS A 34 13.45 -13.75 29.03
C HIS A 34 12.76 -12.39 29.24
N THR A 35 11.89 -12.28 30.25
CA THR A 35 11.22 -11.03 30.61
C THR A 35 12.20 -9.96 31.11
N LEU A 36 13.21 -10.37 31.89
CA LEU A 36 14.26 -9.49 32.40
C LEU A 36 15.26 -9.10 31.30
N LEU A 37 15.56 -9.99 30.35
CA LEU A 37 16.37 -9.66 29.17
C LEU A 37 15.68 -8.58 28.33
N LEU A 38 14.35 -8.70 28.19
CA LEU A 38 13.55 -7.62 27.63
C LEU A 38 13.62 -6.36 28.49
N SER A 39 13.57 -6.40 29.83
CA SER A 39 13.66 -5.18 30.64
C SER A 39 15.04 -4.51 30.60
N VAL A 40 16.13 -5.28 30.45
CA VAL A 40 17.54 -4.85 30.44
C VAL A 40 18.04 -4.47 29.05
N LEU A 41 17.31 -4.87 27.99
CA LEU A 41 17.52 -4.33 26.64
C LEU A 41 17.57 -2.79 26.71
N PRO A 42 18.60 -2.15 26.13
CA PRO A 42 18.74 -0.70 26.17
C PRO A 42 17.42 -0.05 25.78
N ASN A 43 16.92 0.91 26.56
CA ASN A 43 15.66 1.59 26.25
C ASN A 43 15.65 2.14 24.81
N CYS A 44 16.83 2.50 24.30
CA CYS A 44 17.04 2.85 22.90
C CYS A 44 16.67 1.72 21.92
N LEU A 45 17.03 0.45 22.17
CA LEU A 45 16.71 -0.65 21.26
C LEU A 45 15.21 -0.97 21.21
N LYS A 46 14.50 -0.80 22.34
CA LYS A 46 13.03 -0.94 22.41
C LYS A 46 12.28 0.14 21.63
N LEU A 47 12.75 1.39 21.67
CA LEU A 47 12.17 2.48 20.89
C LEU A 47 12.60 2.45 19.41
N LEU A 48 13.85 2.05 19.13
CA LEU A 48 14.42 2.12 17.79
C LEU A 48 13.90 1.01 16.87
N LEU A 49 13.51 -0.15 17.41
CA LEU A 49 13.02 -1.26 16.58
C LEU A 49 11.67 -0.95 15.90
N PRO A 50 10.62 -0.46 16.59
CA PRO A 50 9.37 -0.07 15.95
C PRO A 50 9.56 1.11 14.98
N LEU A 51 10.32 2.14 15.40
CA LEU A 51 10.59 3.32 14.56
C LEU A 51 11.29 2.95 13.24
N ARG A 52 12.34 2.11 13.29
CA ARG A 52 13.01 1.66 12.05
C ARG A 52 12.13 0.78 11.18
N LEU A 53 11.20 0.03 11.77
CA LEU A 53 10.25 -0.78 11.00
C LEU A 53 9.20 0.10 10.32
N GLU A 54 8.69 1.11 11.03
CA GLU A 54 7.75 2.10 10.52
C GLU A 54 8.37 2.94 9.39
N ASP A 55 9.60 3.43 9.58
CA ASP A 55 10.33 4.18 8.55
C ASP A 55 10.60 3.31 7.32
N TYR A 56 11.01 2.05 7.53
CA TYR A 56 11.21 1.10 6.43
C TYR A 56 9.91 0.83 5.67
N ALA A 57 8.80 0.56 6.37
CA ALA A 57 7.50 0.31 5.76
C ALA A 57 7.01 1.55 4.99
N ARG A 58 7.16 2.75 5.55
CA ARG A 58 6.84 4.02 4.89
C ARG A 58 7.66 4.20 3.61
N ASN A 59 8.97 4.02 3.67
CA ASN A 59 9.86 4.15 2.52
C ASN A 59 9.51 3.15 1.41
N VAL A 60 9.15 1.90 1.75
CA VAL A 60 8.72 0.89 0.77
C VAL A 60 7.43 1.33 0.08
N VAL A 61 6.44 1.81 0.84
CA VAL A 61 5.16 2.30 0.28
C VAL A 61 5.40 3.52 -0.59
N GLU A 62 6.16 4.51 -0.13
CA GLU A 62 6.50 5.70 -0.90
C GLU A 62 7.26 5.38 -2.19
N ALA A 63 8.25 4.50 -2.12
CA ALA A 63 9.02 4.08 -3.29
C ALA A 63 8.11 3.42 -4.33
N LYS A 64 7.23 2.51 -3.90
CA LYS A 64 6.28 1.84 -4.79
C LYS A 64 5.27 2.80 -5.39
N ALA A 65 4.77 3.73 -4.58
CA ALA A 65 3.80 4.71 -5.02
C ALA A 65 4.41 5.70 -6.04
N LYS A 66 5.66 6.14 -5.82
CA LYS A 66 6.44 6.95 -6.78
C LYS A 66 6.70 6.20 -8.10
N GLU A 67 7.03 4.91 -8.02
CA GLU A 67 7.24 4.06 -9.19
C GLU A 67 5.97 3.95 -10.06
N GLU A 68 4.81 3.73 -9.43
CA GLU A 68 3.51 3.68 -10.10
C GLU A 68 3.12 5.04 -10.69
N ALA A 69 3.38 6.12 -9.96
CA ALA A 69 3.13 7.47 -10.45
C ALA A 69 4.06 7.85 -11.63
N GLY A 70 5.26 7.27 -11.72
CA GLY A 70 6.14 7.40 -12.89
C GLY A 70 5.56 6.76 -14.16
N ARG A 71 4.72 5.73 -14.03
CA ARG A 71 4.04 5.06 -15.15
C ARG A 71 2.65 5.61 -15.45
N VAL A 72 2.26 6.75 -14.87
CA VAL A 72 0.90 7.29 -14.96
C VAL A 72 0.42 7.46 -16.40
N LEU A 73 1.28 7.89 -17.32
CA LEU A 73 0.91 8.09 -18.73
C LEU A 73 0.48 6.78 -19.40
N MET A 74 1.19 5.67 -19.15
CA MET A 74 0.80 4.36 -19.69
C MET A 74 -0.54 3.93 -19.10
N ARG A 75 -0.72 4.09 -17.78
CA ARG A 75 -1.97 3.74 -17.11
C ARG A 75 -3.16 4.58 -17.57
N MET A 76 -2.94 5.84 -17.92
CA MET A 76 -3.96 6.69 -18.55
C MET A 76 -4.32 6.17 -19.95
N LYS A 77 -3.34 5.77 -20.76
CA LYS A 77 -3.59 5.18 -22.09
C LYS A 77 -4.37 3.87 -21.98
N ASP A 78 -4.02 3.02 -21.03
CA ASP A 78 -4.74 1.76 -20.77
C ASP A 78 -6.18 2.03 -20.35
N ARG A 79 -6.37 2.97 -19.40
CA ARG A 79 -7.71 3.34 -18.91
C ARG A 79 -8.58 3.95 -20.01
N PHE A 80 -7.99 4.78 -20.86
CA PHE A 80 -8.68 5.34 -22.02
C PHE A 80 -9.09 4.23 -22.99
N SER A 81 -8.16 3.36 -23.37
CA SER A 81 -8.37 2.31 -24.36
C SER A 81 -9.42 1.30 -23.90
N MET A 82 -9.43 0.96 -22.62
CA MET A 82 -10.44 0.11 -22.00
C MET A 82 -11.84 0.72 -22.16
N LEU A 83 -12.04 1.98 -21.74
CA LEU A 83 -13.36 2.62 -21.78
C LEU A 83 -13.82 3.03 -23.18
N PHE A 84 -12.88 3.33 -24.07
CA PHE A 84 -13.17 3.71 -25.44
C PHE A 84 -13.53 2.49 -26.29
N SER A 85 -12.78 1.40 -26.14
CA SER A 85 -12.87 0.22 -27.02
C SER A 85 -13.72 -0.90 -26.46
N HIS A 86 -14.18 -0.82 -25.21
CA HIS A 86 -15.04 -1.84 -24.61
C HIS A 86 -16.41 -1.28 -24.22
N ASP A 87 -17.37 -2.19 -24.07
CA ASP A 87 -18.70 -1.90 -23.55
C ASP A 87 -18.74 -1.96 -22.01
N SER A 88 -19.93 -1.76 -21.42
CA SER A 88 -20.14 -1.86 -19.97
C SER A 88 -19.88 -3.26 -19.41
N ASN A 89 -19.93 -4.29 -20.27
CA ASN A 89 -19.71 -5.69 -19.92
C ASN A 89 -18.26 -6.12 -20.14
N SER A 90 -17.36 -5.15 -20.40
CA SER A 90 -15.94 -5.40 -20.71
C SER A 90 -15.71 -6.23 -21.99
N MET A 91 -16.69 -6.26 -22.89
CA MET A 91 -16.55 -6.89 -24.20
C MET A 91 -16.06 -5.86 -25.22
N PRO A 92 -15.26 -6.26 -26.22
CA PRO A 92 -14.84 -5.37 -27.30
C PRO A 92 -16.05 -4.75 -27.99
N ARG A 93 -16.08 -3.42 -28.08
CA ARG A 93 -17.16 -2.65 -28.67
C ARG A 93 -17.10 -2.74 -30.20
N ALA A 94 -18.20 -3.13 -30.82
CA ALA A 94 -18.40 -3.01 -32.26
C ALA A 94 -18.85 -1.58 -32.61
N TRP A 95 -18.16 -0.92 -33.55
CA TRP A 95 -18.51 0.43 -34.01
C TRP A 95 -19.53 0.35 -35.14
N THR A 96 -20.81 0.54 -34.82
CA THR A 96 -21.89 0.48 -35.80
C THR A 96 -22.30 1.85 -36.35
N GLY A 97 -21.68 2.92 -35.86
CA GLY A 97 -21.89 4.29 -36.31
C GLY A 97 -23.13 4.96 -35.71
N LYS A 98 -23.90 4.22 -34.91
CA LYS A 98 -25.08 4.73 -34.17
C LYS A 98 -24.70 5.28 -32.79
N GLU A 99 -23.48 5.00 -32.33
CA GLU A 99 -23.01 5.39 -31.01
C GLU A 99 -22.61 6.87 -30.96
N ASP A 100 -22.84 7.53 -29.83
CA ASP A 100 -22.31 8.87 -29.59
C ASP A 100 -20.81 8.79 -29.25
N ILE A 101 -19.98 8.78 -30.29
CA ILE A 101 -18.52 8.74 -30.19
C ILE A 101 -18.00 9.91 -29.34
N ARG A 102 -18.65 11.08 -29.38
CA ARG A 102 -18.22 12.27 -28.65
C ARG A 102 -18.46 12.11 -27.15
N ALA A 103 -19.62 11.60 -26.76
CA ALA A 103 -19.91 11.28 -25.37
C ALA A 103 -18.98 10.17 -24.83
N ILE A 104 -18.72 9.13 -25.62
CA ILE A 104 -17.80 8.04 -25.25
C ILE A 104 -16.38 8.59 -25.04
N THR A 105 -15.87 9.40 -25.97
CA THR A 105 -14.54 10.02 -25.88
C THR A 105 -14.43 10.92 -24.65
N LYS A 106 -15.46 11.74 -24.38
CA LYS A 106 -15.50 12.62 -23.20
C LYS A 106 -15.45 11.82 -21.90
N THR A 107 -16.18 10.71 -21.85
CA THR A 107 -16.21 9.81 -20.69
C THR A 107 -14.86 9.14 -20.48
N ALA A 108 -14.28 8.53 -21.53
CA ALA A 108 -12.96 7.89 -21.46
C ALA A 108 -11.85 8.88 -21.07
N ARG A 109 -11.86 10.10 -21.62
CA ARG A 109 -10.94 11.18 -21.25
C ARG A 109 -11.09 11.58 -19.79
N SER A 110 -12.33 11.77 -19.32
CA SER A 110 -12.59 12.16 -17.92
C SER A 110 -12.12 11.09 -16.93
N ALA A 111 -12.30 9.80 -17.24
CA ALA A 111 -11.85 8.70 -16.38
C ALA A 111 -10.32 8.60 -16.33
N SER A 112 -9.65 8.83 -17.47
CA SER A 112 -8.18 8.85 -17.54
C SER A 112 -7.60 10.01 -16.73
N LEU A 113 -8.25 11.18 -16.76
CA LEU A 113 -7.85 12.34 -15.94
C LEU A 113 -8.12 12.14 -14.45
N LYS A 114 -9.19 11.43 -14.07
CA LYS A 114 -9.42 11.03 -12.67
C LYS A 114 -8.27 10.16 -12.15
N LEU A 115 -7.79 9.22 -12.96
CA LEU A 115 -6.64 8.38 -12.62
C LEU A 115 -5.38 9.23 -12.41
N LEU A 116 -5.11 10.19 -13.30
CA LEU A 116 -4.01 11.14 -13.15
C LEU A 116 -4.11 11.91 -11.84
N SER A 117 -5.29 12.43 -11.51
CA SER A 117 -5.50 13.19 -10.26
C SER A 117 -5.13 12.39 -9.02
N VAL A 118 -5.48 11.09 -8.98
CA VAL A 118 -5.13 10.22 -7.84
C VAL A 118 -3.62 9.98 -7.78
N MET A 119 -2.97 9.76 -8.93
CA MET A 119 -1.53 9.50 -9.00
C MET A 119 -0.67 10.74 -8.74
N VAL A 120 -1.20 11.93 -9.02
CA VAL A 120 -0.53 13.21 -8.72
C VAL A 120 -0.51 13.50 -7.22
N ALA A 121 -1.58 13.19 -6.49
CA ALA A 121 -1.64 13.34 -5.04
C ALA A 121 -0.58 12.48 -4.31
N ILE A 122 -0.15 11.38 -4.91
CA ILE A 122 0.92 10.52 -4.38
C ILE A 122 2.32 11.16 -4.55
N ARG A 123 2.50 12.04 -5.56
CA ARG A 123 3.79 12.67 -5.87
C ARG A 123 4.03 13.98 -5.14
N LEU A 124 2.96 14.71 -4.84
CA LEU A 124 3.03 16.02 -4.22
C LEU A 124 2.90 15.88 -2.72
N GLU A 125 3.99 16.22 -2.04
CA GLU A 125 4.07 16.31 -0.59
C GLU A 125 2.99 17.28 -0.07
N ASP A 126 1.95 16.68 0.51
CA ASP A 126 0.96 17.25 1.44
C ASP A 126 0.53 18.73 1.25
N GLU A 127 0.12 19.12 0.04
CA GLU A 127 -0.63 20.37 -0.13
C GLU A 127 -2.04 20.05 -0.66
N GLY A 128 -3.04 20.28 0.19
CA GLY A 128 -4.46 19.91 0.05
C GLY A 128 -5.22 20.63 -1.08
N VAL A 129 -4.60 20.79 -2.23
CA VAL A 129 -5.20 21.39 -3.42
C VAL A 129 -6.08 20.36 -4.12
N ASN A 130 -7.29 20.75 -4.51
CA ASN A 130 -8.19 19.90 -5.30
C ASN A 130 -7.68 19.77 -6.76
N PHE A 131 -6.60 18.98 -6.94
CA PHE A 131 -5.90 18.78 -8.22
C PHE A 131 -6.82 18.34 -9.35
N MET A 132 -7.86 17.55 -9.04
CA MET A 132 -8.85 17.10 -10.02
C MET A 132 -9.53 18.27 -10.73
N LYS A 133 -9.91 19.32 -9.99
CA LYS A 133 -10.61 20.49 -10.54
C LYS A 133 -9.68 21.34 -11.41
N ILE A 134 -8.42 21.48 -11.01
CA ILE A 134 -7.40 22.23 -11.76
C ILE A 134 -7.03 21.49 -13.05
N LEU A 135 -6.73 20.19 -12.96
CA LEU A 135 -6.38 19.36 -14.11
C LEU A 135 -7.55 19.22 -15.09
N SER A 136 -8.79 19.07 -14.60
CA SER A 136 -9.97 19.01 -15.48
C SER A 136 -10.28 20.37 -16.13
N SER A 137 -10.08 21.49 -15.43
CA SER A 137 -10.20 22.81 -16.04
C SER A 137 -9.15 23.00 -17.16
N ALA A 138 -7.88 22.77 -16.85
CA ALA A 138 -6.77 22.98 -17.78
C ALA A 138 -6.80 22.01 -18.98
N LEU A 139 -7.16 20.74 -18.77
CA LEU A 139 -7.02 19.69 -19.79
C LEU A 139 -8.34 19.26 -20.45
N LEU A 140 -9.50 19.56 -19.87
CA LEU A 140 -10.81 19.13 -20.39
C LEU A 140 -11.57 20.28 -21.09
N HIS A 141 -11.33 21.55 -20.71
CA HIS A 141 -11.98 22.73 -21.29
C HIS A 141 -11.15 23.49 -22.34
N ASN A 142 -10.11 22.88 -22.92
CA ASN A 142 -9.43 23.50 -24.08
C ASN A 142 -10.28 23.36 -25.35
N ASN A 143 -11.35 24.14 -25.43
CA ASN A 143 -12.05 24.43 -26.67
C ASN A 143 -12.80 25.76 -26.55
N ASN A 144 -12.35 26.71 -27.37
CA ASN A 144 -13.13 27.74 -28.06
C ASN A 144 -12.94 29.20 -27.65
N ASN A 145 -11.72 29.75 -27.64
CA ASN A 145 -11.44 31.13 -28.11
C ASN A 145 -9.99 31.62 -27.91
N LYS A 146 -9.46 32.24 -28.97
CA LYS A 146 -8.31 33.17 -29.07
C LYS A 146 -6.89 32.61 -29.20
N SER A 147 -6.47 32.56 -30.47
CA SER A 147 -5.19 33.05 -30.99
C SER A 147 -4.26 33.72 -29.98
N VAL A 148 -3.23 33.00 -29.55
CA VAL A 148 -1.92 33.58 -29.29
C VAL A 148 -0.90 32.60 -29.89
N ALA A 149 -0.30 33.01 -31.00
CA ALA A 149 0.95 32.44 -31.44
C ALA A 149 2.00 32.76 -30.37
N THR A 150 2.19 31.86 -29.42
CA THR A 150 3.41 31.81 -28.61
C THR A 150 4.10 30.54 -29.05
N HIS A 151 5.19 30.72 -29.81
CA HIS A 151 6.06 29.63 -30.23
C HIS A 151 6.38 28.74 -29.04
N ASP A 152 5.90 27.50 -29.08
CA ASP A 152 6.25 26.44 -28.15
C ASP A 152 7.63 25.90 -28.57
N PRO A 153 8.70 26.09 -27.77
CA PRO A 153 10.03 25.58 -28.09
C PRO A 153 10.14 24.05 -28.00
N LEU A 154 9.08 23.36 -27.56
CA LEU A 154 8.99 21.89 -27.58
C LEU A 154 8.19 21.36 -28.78
N ALA A 155 7.65 22.24 -29.62
CA ALA A 155 7.02 21.90 -30.89
C ALA A 155 8.04 21.80 -32.05
N SER A 156 9.28 21.40 -31.77
CA SER A 156 10.20 20.92 -32.81
C SER A 156 9.84 19.47 -33.13
N SER A 157 8.93 19.30 -34.08
CA SER A 157 8.69 18.01 -34.72
C SER A 157 9.79 17.73 -35.74
N THR A 158 10.89 17.14 -35.28
CA THR A 158 11.77 16.34 -36.14
C THR A 158 11.85 14.96 -35.51
N TRP A 159 10.96 14.09 -35.97
CA TRP A 159 11.11 12.66 -35.81
C TRP A 159 11.95 12.17 -37.00
N GLU A 160 13.27 12.19 -36.84
CA GLU A 160 14.14 11.16 -37.42
C GLU A 160 14.50 10.17 -36.32
#